data_AF-A0A838MX57-F1
#
_entry.id   AF-A0A838MX57-F1
#
_cell.length_a   1.000
_cell.length_b   1.000
_cell.length_c   1.000
_cell.angle_alpha   90.00
_cell.angle_beta   90.00
_cell.angle_gamma   90.00
#
_symmetry.space_group_name_H-M   'P 1'
#
loop_
_entity.id
_entity.type
_entity.pdbx_description
1 polymer ?
#
loop_
_entity_poly.entity_id
_entity_poly.type
_entity_poly.pdbx_seq_one_letter_code
_entity_poly.pdbx_strand_id
1 'polypeptide(L)'
;MKNTRERNQMLVRLLLLPTIFLTVALLGGLRVSGATGAFQFVAPPLVTLLLAVMLMLLFVRGGLIDLSRWLSSEQPALVNIAHALTLIALFFASAQAFNSVLPERGLFRWLFGFFFLWTLWNNQFANFDARRLLRSLTVLFGTAFVLKHLLLANLYAADSGWLHQLAGAIFEGVTQGTLGAQESIAPATGYISFFTLALYVAGLILLPSAPEAISPREISNTAAIIDADHQLSPGERVALRDTLTTEERNAHAILEDE
;
A
#
# COMPACT_ATOMS: atom_id res chain seq x y z
N MET A 1 -7.47 -7.59 32.75
CA MET A 1 -7.94 -6.66 31.69
C MET A 1 -6.81 -5.96 30.91
N LYS A 2 -5.66 -5.59 31.50
CA LYS A 2 -4.58 -4.88 30.78
C LYS A 2 -3.91 -5.69 29.65
N ASN A 3 -3.71 -7.00 29.88
CA ASN A 3 -3.04 -7.93 28.95
C ASN A 3 -3.81 -8.12 27.61
N THR A 4 -5.14 -8.19 27.63
CA THR A 4 -5.94 -8.37 26.41
C THR A 4 -5.86 -7.16 25.47
N ARG A 5 -5.77 -5.94 26.01
CA ARG A 5 -5.72 -4.70 25.22
C ARG A 5 -4.38 -4.52 24.52
N GLU A 6 -3.28 -4.82 25.21
CA GLU A 6 -1.92 -4.79 24.64
C GLU A 6 -1.76 -5.88 23.56
N ARG A 7 -2.26 -7.10 23.82
CA ARG A 7 -2.28 -8.19 22.85
C ARG A 7 -3.09 -7.86 21.59
N ASN A 8 -4.28 -7.30 21.75
CA ASN A 8 -5.13 -6.92 20.61
C ASN A 8 -4.48 -5.79 19.79
N GLN A 9 -3.80 -4.84 20.44
CA GLN A 9 -3.06 -3.78 19.74
C GLN A 9 -1.88 -4.32 18.94
N MET A 10 -1.15 -5.32 19.48
CA MET A 10 -0.09 -5.99 18.74
C MET A 10 -0.62 -6.77 17.54
N LEU A 11 -1.65 -7.59 17.72
CA LEU A 11 -2.26 -8.37 16.63
C LEU A 11 -2.81 -7.45 15.53
N VAL A 12 -3.49 -6.37 15.92
CA VAL A 12 -3.95 -5.36 14.97
C VAL A 12 -2.75 -4.76 14.24
N ARG A 13 -1.66 -4.36 14.88
CA ARG A 13 -0.51 -3.81 14.14
C ARG A 13 0.16 -4.82 13.21
N LEU A 14 0.35 -6.06 13.67
CA LEU A 14 1.04 -7.11 12.93
C LEU A 14 0.25 -7.59 11.70
N LEU A 15 -1.08 -7.50 11.74
CA LEU A 15 -1.96 -7.92 10.65
C LEU A 15 -2.46 -6.73 9.82
N LEU A 16 -2.95 -5.68 10.47
CA LEU A 16 -3.57 -4.54 9.79
C LEU A 16 -2.58 -3.86 8.83
N LEU A 17 -1.34 -3.65 9.26
CA LEU A 17 -0.37 -2.90 8.47
C LEU A 17 0.04 -3.63 7.17
N PRO A 18 0.45 -4.92 7.19
CA PRO A 18 0.68 -5.66 5.95
C PRO A 18 -0.60 -5.82 5.13
N THR A 19 -1.77 -5.99 5.75
CA THR A 19 -3.04 -6.06 5.02
C THR A 19 -3.36 -4.75 4.30
N ILE A 20 -3.11 -3.59 4.92
CA ILE A 20 -3.25 -2.28 4.28
C ILE A 20 -2.35 -2.19 3.05
N PHE A 21 -1.06 -2.49 3.18
CA PHE A 21 -0.12 -2.40 2.05
C PHE A 21 -0.42 -3.42 0.96
N LEU A 22 -0.84 -4.63 1.33
CA LEU A 22 -1.28 -5.64 0.35
C LEU A 22 -2.53 -5.16 -0.40
N THR A 23 -3.49 -4.55 0.31
CA THR A 23 -4.68 -3.96 -0.30
C THR A 23 -4.30 -2.84 -1.28
N VAL A 24 -3.35 -1.98 -0.90
CA VAL A 24 -2.81 -0.94 -1.80
C VAL A 24 -2.13 -1.57 -3.02
N ALA A 25 -1.34 -2.63 -2.85
CA ALA A 25 -0.67 -3.31 -3.95
C ALA A 25 -1.66 -3.95 -4.94
N LEU A 26 -2.76 -4.50 -4.42
CA LEU A 26 -3.82 -5.08 -5.25
C LEU A 26 -4.65 -4.00 -5.94
N LEU A 27 -5.14 -3.00 -5.21
CA LEU A 27 -5.97 -1.93 -5.75
C LEU A 27 -5.21 -1.02 -6.73
N GLY A 28 -3.93 -0.73 -6.47
CA GLY A 28 -3.13 0.13 -7.34
C GLY A 28 -2.85 -0.47 -8.72
N GLY A 29 -2.95 -1.80 -8.86
CA GLY A 29 -2.91 -2.50 -10.13
C GLY A 29 -4.29 -2.66 -10.80
N LEU A 30 -5.38 -2.39 -10.09
CA LEU A 30 -6.72 -2.59 -10.60
C LEU A 30 -7.12 -1.47 -11.58
N ARG A 31 -7.59 -1.84 -12.75
CA ARG A 31 -8.10 -0.96 -13.81
C ARG A 31 -9.47 -1.44 -14.24
N VAL A 32 -10.33 -0.52 -14.67
CA VAL A 32 -11.66 -0.83 -15.20
C VAL A 32 -11.69 -0.51 -16.68
N SER A 33 -11.91 -1.52 -17.51
CA SER A 33 -12.09 -1.34 -18.95
C SER A 33 -13.39 -0.58 -19.21
N GLY A 34 -13.32 0.52 -19.97
CA GLY A 34 -14.48 1.35 -20.29
C GLY A 34 -15.43 0.72 -21.30
N ALA A 35 -14.97 -0.28 -22.07
CA ALA A 35 -15.81 -0.96 -23.05
C ALA A 35 -16.72 -2.04 -22.42
N THR A 36 -16.22 -2.76 -21.41
CA THR A 36 -16.90 -3.94 -20.82
C THR A 36 -17.21 -3.78 -19.33
N GLY A 37 -16.66 -2.75 -18.68
CA GLY A 37 -16.69 -2.62 -17.21
C GLY A 37 -15.85 -3.69 -16.48
N ALA A 38 -15.10 -4.51 -17.21
CA ALA A 38 -14.33 -5.60 -16.62
C ALA A 38 -13.15 -5.08 -15.80
N PHE A 39 -12.89 -5.75 -14.68
CA PHE A 39 -11.70 -5.52 -13.87
C PHE A 39 -10.48 -6.18 -14.51
N GLN A 40 -9.45 -5.39 -14.74
CA GLN A 40 -8.15 -5.85 -15.23
C GLN A 40 -7.09 -5.55 -14.18
N PHE A 41 -6.27 -6.54 -13.86
CA PHE A 41 -5.12 -6.35 -13.00
C PHE A 41 -3.87 -6.10 -13.85
N VAL A 42 -3.22 -4.97 -13.60
CA VAL A 42 -1.97 -4.55 -14.27
C VAL A 42 -0.83 -4.64 -13.27
N ALA A 43 0.13 -5.51 -13.56
CA ALA A 43 1.35 -5.65 -12.77
C ALA A 43 2.20 -4.38 -12.84
N PRO A 44 2.95 -4.04 -11.77
CA PRO A 44 3.78 -2.85 -11.75
C PRO A 44 4.92 -2.98 -12.78
N PRO A 45 5.11 -2.01 -13.68
CA PRO A 45 6.18 -2.03 -14.66
C PRO A 45 7.56 -1.87 -14.01
N LEU A 46 8.61 -2.32 -14.70
CA LEU A 46 10.01 -2.26 -14.21
C LEU A 46 10.42 -0.87 -13.69
N VAL A 47 10.02 0.20 -14.39
CA VAL A 47 10.32 1.58 -13.96
C VAL A 47 9.73 1.88 -12.58
N THR A 48 8.50 1.45 -12.28
CA THR A 48 7.88 1.67 -10.96
C THR A 48 8.53 0.82 -9.87
N LEU A 49 9.04 -0.37 -10.19
CA LEU A 49 9.83 -1.16 -9.26
C LEU A 49 11.15 -0.45 -8.91
N LEU A 50 11.82 0.15 -9.90
CA LEU A 50 13.02 0.95 -9.67
C LEU A 50 12.73 2.17 -8.77
N LEU A 51 11.65 2.90 -9.05
CA LEU A 51 11.21 4.03 -8.20
C LEU A 51 10.87 3.55 -6.78
N ALA A 52 10.23 2.39 -6.64
CA ALA A 52 9.95 1.79 -5.33
C ALA A 52 11.22 1.41 -4.57
N VAL A 53 12.25 0.85 -5.24
CA VAL A 53 13.55 0.59 -4.61
C VAL A 53 14.16 1.89 -4.08
N MET A 54 14.19 2.94 -4.91
CA MET A 54 14.72 4.24 -4.49
C MET A 54 13.93 4.86 -3.34
N LEU A 55 12.61 4.68 -3.34
CA LEU A 55 11.76 5.13 -2.25
C LEU A 55 12.00 4.34 -0.96
N MET A 56 12.17 3.02 -1.04
CA MET A 56 12.55 2.19 0.11
C MET A 56 13.90 2.63 0.69
N LEU A 57 14.88 2.95 -0.16
CA LEU A 57 16.15 3.52 0.29
C LEU A 57 15.96 4.86 1.02
N LEU A 58 15.07 5.73 0.56
CA LEU A 58 14.72 6.95 1.27
C LEU A 58 14.04 6.69 2.61
N PHE A 59 13.19 5.66 2.70
CA PHE A 59 12.56 5.31 3.97
C PHE A 59 13.57 4.85 5.01
N VAL A 60 14.57 4.07 4.59
CA VAL A 60 15.66 3.65 5.47
C VAL A 60 16.53 4.84 5.85
N ARG A 61 16.97 5.64 4.87
CA ARG A 61 17.84 6.81 5.12
C ARG A 61 17.17 7.93 5.91
N GLY A 62 15.88 8.15 5.68
CA GLY A 62 15.07 9.16 6.36
C GLY A 62 14.54 8.73 7.73
N GLY A 63 14.92 7.54 8.22
CA GLY A 63 14.52 7.03 9.53
C GLY A 63 13.04 6.63 9.63
N LEU A 64 12.36 6.45 8.49
CA LEU A 64 11.01 5.89 8.47
C LEU A 64 11.04 4.37 8.70
N ILE A 65 12.13 3.70 8.32
CA ILE A 65 12.34 2.26 8.54
C ILE A 65 13.74 2.05 9.12
N ASP A 66 13.81 1.50 10.33
CA ASP A 66 15.08 1.04 10.90
C ASP A 66 15.23 -0.48 10.70
N LEU A 67 15.90 -0.89 9.62
CA LEU A 67 16.06 -2.31 9.27
C LEU A 67 16.63 -3.16 10.41
N SER A 68 17.52 -2.60 11.23
CA SER A 68 18.15 -3.32 12.35
C SER A 68 17.15 -3.68 13.45
N ARG A 69 16.14 -2.84 13.66
CA ARG A 69 15.07 -3.06 14.64
C ARG A 69 13.90 -3.86 14.08
N TRP A 70 13.64 -3.72 12.78
CA TRP A 70 12.62 -4.48 12.08
C TRP A 70 12.99 -5.96 11.92
N LEU A 71 14.27 -6.25 11.68
CA LEU A 71 14.81 -7.60 11.50
C LEU A 71 15.93 -7.85 12.50
N SER A 72 15.58 -8.15 13.75
CA SER A 72 16.52 -8.38 14.83
C SER A 72 16.62 -9.86 15.18
N SER A 73 17.84 -10.34 15.48
CA SER A 73 18.04 -11.70 16.01
C SER A 73 17.46 -11.89 17.41
N GLU A 74 17.14 -10.81 18.11
CA GLU A 74 16.50 -10.84 19.43
C GLU A 74 14.99 -11.16 19.36
N GLN A 75 14.39 -11.02 18.17
CA GLN A 75 12.97 -11.31 17.96
C GLN A 75 12.76 -12.74 17.45
N PRO A 76 11.66 -13.41 17.83
CA PRO A 76 11.36 -14.74 17.30
C PRO A 76 11.15 -14.75 15.79
N ALA A 77 11.55 -15.87 15.16
CA ALA A 77 11.59 -16.00 13.70
C ALA A 77 10.25 -15.66 13.02
N LEU A 78 9.13 -16.04 13.62
CA LEU A 78 7.79 -15.74 13.08
C LEU A 78 7.50 -14.22 13.01
N VAL A 79 7.97 -13.46 14.01
CA VAL A 79 7.82 -12.00 14.05
C VAL A 79 8.68 -11.35 12.98
N ASN A 80 9.92 -11.79 12.83
CA ASN A 80 10.80 -11.35 11.74
C ASN A 80 10.21 -11.64 10.36
N ILE A 81 9.56 -12.81 10.18
CA ILE A 81 8.86 -13.14 8.94
C ILE A 81 7.69 -12.17 8.70
N ALA A 82 6.89 -11.87 9.71
CA ALA A 82 5.79 -10.91 9.58
C ALA A 82 6.28 -9.50 9.24
N HIS A 83 7.38 -9.05 9.85
CA HIS A 83 8.04 -7.78 9.51
C HIS A 83 8.59 -7.80 8.08
N ALA A 84 9.26 -8.88 7.66
CA ALA A 84 9.74 -9.04 6.30
C ALA A 84 8.59 -9.00 5.28
N LEU A 85 7.49 -9.70 5.55
CA LEU A 85 6.29 -9.67 4.73
C LEU A 85 5.68 -8.26 4.65
N THR A 86 5.71 -7.51 5.75
CA THR A 86 5.25 -6.11 5.77
C THR A 86 6.15 -5.22 4.90
N LEU A 87 7.47 -5.40 4.96
CA LEU A 87 8.42 -4.67 4.09
C LEU A 87 8.23 -5.03 2.61
N ILE A 88 7.99 -6.30 2.30
CA ILE A 88 7.67 -6.76 0.95
C ILE A 88 6.34 -6.15 0.47
N ALA A 89 5.30 -6.17 1.30
CA ALA A 89 4.02 -5.57 0.99
C ALA A 89 4.16 -4.06 0.75
N LEU A 90 4.92 -3.36 1.59
CA LEU A 90 5.22 -1.94 1.44
C LEU A 90 5.96 -1.64 0.13
N PHE A 91 6.92 -2.49 -0.27
CA PHE A 91 7.62 -2.34 -1.54
C PHE A 91 6.66 -2.44 -2.74
N PHE A 92 5.80 -3.47 -2.78
CA PHE A 92 4.81 -3.62 -3.85
C PHE A 92 3.74 -2.52 -3.82
N ALA A 93 3.30 -2.11 -2.63
CA ALA A 93 2.41 -0.97 -2.44
C ALA A 93 3.02 0.32 -3.01
N SER A 94 4.31 0.55 -2.77
CA SER A 94 5.05 1.70 -3.30
C SER A 94 5.10 1.68 -4.82
N ALA A 95 5.42 0.53 -5.42
CA ALA A 95 5.44 0.37 -6.87
C ALA A 95 4.07 0.64 -7.49
N GLN A 96 3.01 0.14 -6.84
CA GLN A 96 1.64 0.31 -7.30
C GLN A 96 1.11 1.73 -7.06
N ALA A 97 1.55 2.41 -6.00
CA ALA A 97 1.29 3.83 -5.79
C ALA A 97 1.88 4.66 -6.94
N PHE A 98 3.13 4.42 -7.36
CA PHE A 98 3.70 5.05 -8.55
C PHE A 98 2.92 4.68 -9.83
N ASN A 99 2.59 3.40 -10.01
CA ASN A 99 1.81 2.95 -11.16
C ASN A 99 0.44 3.64 -11.26
N SER A 100 -0.20 3.97 -10.12
CA SER A 100 -1.49 4.66 -10.08
C SER A 100 -1.42 6.13 -10.52
N VAL A 101 -0.33 6.83 -10.20
CA VAL A 101 -0.14 8.24 -10.58
C VAL A 101 0.49 8.43 -11.95
N LEU A 102 1.19 7.43 -12.47
CA LEU A 102 1.75 7.51 -13.81
C LEU A 102 0.63 7.43 -14.86
N PRO A 103 0.73 8.22 -15.95
CA PRO A 103 -0.05 8.01 -17.15
C PRO A 103 0.21 6.60 -17.72
N GLU A 104 -0.82 6.00 -18.33
CA GLU A 104 -0.79 4.60 -18.78
C GLU A 104 0.24 4.36 -19.89
N ARG A 105 0.34 5.29 -20.86
CA ARG A 105 1.20 5.17 -22.05
C ARG A 105 1.66 6.54 -22.55
N GLY A 106 2.61 6.54 -23.48
CA GLY A 106 3.06 7.72 -24.22
C GLY A 106 4.11 8.58 -23.50
N LEU A 107 4.41 9.75 -24.09
CA LEU A 107 5.46 10.65 -23.61
C LEU A 107 5.23 11.08 -22.16
N PHE A 108 3.98 11.34 -21.74
CA PHE A 108 3.69 11.77 -20.38
C PHE A 108 4.09 10.72 -19.33
N ARG A 109 3.97 9.42 -19.64
CA ARG A 109 4.46 8.37 -18.76
C ARG A 109 5.97 8.44 -18.56
N TRP A 110 6.71 8.66 -19.65
CA TRP A 110 8.16 8.82 -19.61
C TRP A 110 8.56 10.10 -18.85
N LEU A 111 7.90 11.23 -19.14
CA LEU A 111 8.15 12.52 -18.51
C LEU A 111 7.92 12.47 -17.00
N PHE A 112 6.75 11.96 -16.55
CA PHE A 112 6.47 11.81 -15.12
C PHE A 112 7.46 10.84 -14.48
N GLY A 113 7.73 9.70 -15.13
CA GLY A 113 8.71 8.72 -14.65
C GLY A 113 10.10 9.33 -14.46
N PHE A 114 10.55 10.14 -15.42
CA PHE A 114 11.81 10.88 -15.33
C PHE A 114 11.81 11.88 -14.18
N PHE A 115 10.74 12.68 -14.02
CA PHE A 115 10.64 13.62 -12.90
C PHE A 115 10.67 12.90 -11.54
N PHE A 116 9.92 11.81 -11.39
CA PHE A 116 9.96 11.01 -10.17
C PHE A 116 11.36 10.45 -9.91
N LEU A 117 11.99 9.87 -10.93
CA LEU A 117 13.34 9.32 -10.83
C LEU A 117 14.34 10.39 -10.41
N TRP A 118 14.31 11.53 -11.09
CA TRP A 118 15.16 12.68 -10.81
C TRP A 118 14.95 13.22 -9.39
N THR A 119 13.70 13.37 -8.95
CA THR A 119 13.37 13.83 -7.60
C THR A 119 13.85 12.84 -6.54
N LEU A 120 13.57 11.53 -6.72
CA LEU A 120 14.01 10.50 -5.77
C LEU A 120 15.53 10.40 -5.72
N TRP A 121 16.20 10.54 -6.88
CA TRP A 121 17.66 10.52 -6.97
C TRP A 121 18.28 11.67 -6.18
N ASN A 122 17.83 12.90 -6.43
CA ASN A 122 18.32 14.07 -5.69
C ASN A 122 18.03 13.96 -4.19
N ASN A 123 16.85 13.44 -3.84
CA ASN A 123 16.47 13.26 -2.44
C ASN A 123 17.33 12.24 -1.70
N GLN A 124 18.02 11.31 -2.39
CA GLN A 124 18.94 10.38 -1.71
C GLN A 124 20.03 11.12 -0.93
N PHE A 125 20.46 12.28 -1.41
CA PHE A 125 21.57 13.02 -0.80
C PHE A 125 21.12 14.06 0.23
N ALA A 126 19.82 14.21 0.45
CA ALA A 126 19.29 15.16 1.40
C ALA A 126 19.06 14.52 2.79
N ASN A 127 19.31 15.30 3.84
CA ASN A 127 19.00 14.91 5.21
C ASN A 127 17.52 15.18 5.48
N PHE A 128 16.71 14.12 5.45
CA PHE A 128 15.28 14.18 5.73
C PHE A 128 14.94 13.51 7.05
N ASP A 129 14.05 14.15 7.80
CA ASP A 129 13.31 13.49 8.87
C ASP A 129 12.11 12.73 8.32
N ALA A 130 11.74 11.61 8.93
CA ALA A 130 10.61 10.77 8.53
C ALA A 130 9.32 11.57 8.31
N ARG A 131 8.98 12.50 9.22
CA ARG A 131 7.77 13.34 9.09
C ARG A 131 7.84 14.28 7.90
N ARG A 132 9.02 14.82 7.60
CA ARG A 132 9.23 15.72 6.46
C ARG A 132 9.15 14.94 5.14
N LEU A 133 9.69 13.73 5.12
CA LEU A 133 9.59 12.80 3.99
C LEU A 133 8.14 12.40 3.70
N LEU A 134 7.35 12.04 4.73
CA LEU A 134 5.94 11.69 4.55
C LEU A 134 5.11 12.87 4.02
N ARG A 135 5.35 14.08 4.54
CA ARG A 135 4.70 15.29 4.05
C ARG A 135 5.05 15.58 2.58
N SER A 136 6.34 15.50 2.23
CA SER A 136 6.77 15.73 0.85
C SER A 136 6.23 14.68 -0.11
N LEU A 137 6.17 13.41 0.28
CA LEU A 137 5.58 12.34 -0.52
C LEU A 137 4.07 12.52 -0.71
N THR A 138 3.35 12.93 0.34
CA THR A 138 1.92 13.21 0.24
C THR A 138 1.66 14.32 -0.79
N VAL A 139 2.44 15.40 -0.73
CA VAL A 139 2.36 16.50 -1.69
C VAL A 139 2.77 16.04 -3.10
N LEU A 140 3.83 15.25 -3.23
CA LEU A 140 4.33 14.76 -4.52
C LEU A 140 3.29 13.87 -5.22
N PHE A 141 2.76 12.86 -4.52
CA PHE A 141 1.73 11.98 -5.07
C PHE A 141 0.43 12.72 -5.34
N GLY A 142 0.00 13.60 -4.43
CA GLY A 142 -1.20 14.42 -4.64
C GLY A 142 -1.08 15.33 -5.87
N THR A 143 0.06 16.00 -6.02
CA THR A 143 0.32 16.86 -7.18
C THR A 143 0.38 16.06 -8.48
N ALA A 144 1.07 14.92 -8.48
CA ALA A 144 1.13 14.04 -9.65
C ALA A 144 -0.25 13.48 -10.03
N PHE A 145 -1.07 13.10 -9.04
CA PHE A 145 -2.43 12.61 -9.25
C PHE A 145 -3.31 13.69 -9.89
N VAL A 146 -3.31 14.90 -9.33
CA VAL A 146 -4.06 16.05 -9.87
C VAL A 146 -3.58 16.38 -11.27
N LEU A 147 -2.26 16.45 -11.48
CA LEU A 147 -1.69 16.77 -12.78
C LEU A 147 -2.06 15.72 -13.85
N LYS A 148 -2.03 14.42 -13.51
CA LYS A 148 -2.51 13.36 -14.40
C LYS A 148 -3.96 13.60 -14.82
N HIS A 149 -4.86 13.88 -13.87
CA HIS A 149 -6.28 14.05 -14.16
C HIS A 149 -6.57 15.37 -14.89
N LEU A 150 -5.86 16.46 -14.58
CA LEU A 150 -5.97 17.73 -15.31
C LEU A 150 -5.46 17.61 -16.74
N LEU A 151 -4.32 16.93 -16.95
CA LEU A 151 -3.79 16.70 -18.29
C LEU A 151 -4.74 15.84 -19.12
N LEU A 152 -5.29 14.77 -18.53
CA LEU A 152 -6.30 13.97 -19.20
C LEU A 152 -7.55 14.80 -19.50
N ALA A 153 -8.08 15.54 -18.53
CA ALA A 153 -9.25 16.39 -18.76
C ALA A 153 -9.04 17.40 -19.90
N ASN A 154 -7.87 18.04 -19.97
CA ASN A 154 -7.54 18.97 -21.04
C ASN A 154 -7.31 18.30 -22.40
N LEU A 155 -6.79 17.07 -22.44
CA LEU A 155 -6.59 16.32 -23.69
C LEU A 155 -7.88 15.70 -24.24
N TYR A 156 -8.87 15.46 -23.37
CA TYR A 156 -10.18 14.93 -23.74
C TYR A 156 -11.24 16.03 -23.90
N ALA A 157 -10.94 17.28 -23.55
CA ALA A 157 -11.81 18.41 -23.80
C ALA A 157 -11.86 18.72 -25.31
N ALA A 158 -13.07 18.89 -25.85
CA ALA A 158 -13.29 19.03 -27.29
C ALA A 158 -12.78 20.36 -27.90
N ASP A 159 -12.25 21.29 -27.09
CA ASP A 159 -11.76 22.59 -27.55
C ASP A 159 -10.28 22.52 -27.98
N SER A 160 -10.06 22.73 -29.28
CA SER A 160 -8.79 22.72 -29.99
C SER A 160 -7.87 23.89 -29.59
N GLY A 161 -7.30 23.85 -28.39
CA GLY A 161 -6.26 24.78 -27.96
C GLY A 161 -4.89 24.46 -28.58
N TRP A 162 -3.96 25.42 -28.59
CA TRP A 162 -2.55 25.25 -29.03
C TRP A 162 -1.84 24.02 -28.43
N LEU A 163 -2.26 23.59 -27.25
CA LEU A 163 -1.79 22.36 -26.59
C LEU A 163 -2.08 21.10 -27.41
N HIS A 164 -3.20 21.05 -28.16
CA HIS A 164 -3.52 19.96 -29.07
C HIS A 164 -2.60 19.92 -30.29
N GLN A 165 -2.12 21.06 -30.76
CA GLN A 165 -1.16 21.12 -31.87
C GLN A 165 0.23 20.67 -31.41
N LEU A 166 0.66 21.09 -30.22
CA LEU A 166 1.92 20.64 -29.63
C LEU A 166 1.87 19.15 -29.28
N ALA A 167 0.75 18.68 -28.71
CA ALA A 167 0.53 17.25 -28.46
C ALA A 167 0.48 16.48 -29.78
N GLY A 168 -0.25 16.94 -30.79
CA GLY A 168 -0.32 16.32 -32.12
C GLY A 168 1.06 16.15 -32.76
N ALA A 169 1.89 17.20 -32.75
CA ALA A 169 3.24 17.18 -33.31
C ALA A 169 4.19 16.22 -32.57
N ILE A 170 4.08 16.15 -31.24
CA ILE A 170 4.87 15.22 -30.42
C ILE A 170 4.37 13.78 -30.56
N PHE A 171 3.06 13.58 -30.67
CA PHE A 171 2.44 12.27 -30.88
C PHE A 171 2.79 11.72 -32.26
N GLU A 172 2.68 12.50 -33.35
CA GLU A 172 3.07 12.06 -34.70
C GLU A 172 4.54 11.63 -34.80
N GLY A 173 5.45 12.30 -34.06
CA GLY A 173 6.87 11.96 -34.05
C GLY A 173 7.24 10.66 -33.31
N VAL A 174 6.38 10.16 -32.41
CA VAL A 174 6.68 9.02 -31.54
C VAL A 174 5.74 7.82 -31.75
N THR A 175 4.59 8.00 -32.43
CA THR A 175 3.52 6.99 -32.49
C THR A 175 3.50 6.06 -33.71
N GLN A 176 4.51 6.08 -34.59
CA GLN A 176 4.60 5.13 -35.72
C GLN A 176 4.65 3.63 -35.36
N GLY A 177 4.50 3.24 -34.08
CA GLY A 177 4.44 1.83 -33.66
C GLY A 177 3.43 1.44 -32.58
N THR A 178 2.51 2.30 -32.11
CA THR A 178 1.68 1.97 -30.91
C THR A 178 0.19 2.34 -30.96
N LEU A 179 -0.33 2.83 -32.09
CA LEU A 179 -1.76 3.22 -32.22
C LEU A 179 -2.67 2.04 -32.59
N GLY A 180 -2.67 1.00 -31.78
CA GLY A 180 -3.67 -0.07 -31.82
C GLY A 180 -4.24 -0.30 -30.43
N ALA A 181 -5.55 -0.12 -30.26
CA ALA A 181 -6.32 -0.30 -29.02
C ALA A 181 -6.11 0.77 -27.93
N GLN A 182 -6.68 1.96 -28.19
CA GLN A 182 -7.09 2.88 -27.12
C GLN A 182 -8.32 2.28 -26.44
N GLU A 183 -8.14 1.27 -25.58
CA GLU A 183 -9.21 0.85 -24.67
C GLU A 183 -9.49 2.04 -23.74
N SER A 184 -10.64 2.68 -23.93
CA SER A 184 -11.08 3.78 -23.07
C SER A 184 -11.11 3.28 -21.63
N ILE A 185 -10.35 3.92 -20.75
CA ILE A 185 -10.32 3.56 -19.33
C ILE A 185 -11.52 4.23 -18.65
N ALA A 186 -12.31 3.46 -17.91
CA ALA A 186 -13.47 4.00 -17.23
C ALA A 186 -13.05 5.03 -16.16
N PRO A 187 -13.87 6.08 -15.91
CA PRO A 187 -13.65 7.03 -14.81
C PRO A 187 -13.49 6.35 -13.43
N ALA A 188 -14.09 5.17 -13.25
CA ALA A 188 -13.94 4.30 -12.08
C ALA A 188 -12.47 4.08 -11.66
N THR A 189 -11.56 3.97 -12.64
CA THR A 189 -10.12 3.80 -12.40
C THR A 189 -9.50 4.97 -11.63
N GLY A 190 -10.00 6.20 -11.85
CA GLY A 190 -9.54 7.39 -11.14
C GLY A 190 -9.89 7.32 -9.65
N TYR A 191 -11.10 6.89 -9.30
CA TYR A 191 -11.54 6.72 -7.91
C TYR A 191 -10.76 5.61 -7.19
N ILE A 192 -10.49 4.50 -7.87
CA ILE A 192 -9.66 3.41 -7.33
C ILE A 192 -8.24 3.94 -7.05
N SER A 193 -7.67 4.71 -7.98
CA SER A 193 -6.34 5.30 -7.82
C SER A 193 -6.29 6.31 -6.66
N PHE A 194 -7.31 7.15 -6.52
CA PHE A 194 -7.44 8.09 -5.40
C PHE A 194 -7.47 7.36 -4.05
N PHE A 195 -8.35 6.36 -3.93
CA PHE A 195 -8.49 5.59 -2.70
C PHE A 195 -7.21 4.79 -2.37
N THR A 196 -6.57 4.23 -3.39
CA THR A 196 -5.27 3.54 -3.26
C THR A 196 -4.22 4.48 -2.68
N LEU A 197 -4.11 5.71 -3.19
CA LEU A 197 -3.13 6.68 -2.71
C LEU A 197 -3.45 7.16 -1.29
N ALA A 198 -4.72 7.43 -0.99
CA ALA A 198 -5.15 7.80 0.36
C ALA A 198 -4.82 6.68 1.36
N LEU A 199 -5.12 5.42 1.01
CA LEU A 199 -4.82 4.26 1.82
C LEU A 199 -3.31 4.02 1.97
N TYR A 200 -2.53 4.24 0.91
CA TYR A 200 -1.07 4.16 0.95
C TYR A 200 -0.47 5.19 1.92
N VAL A 201 -0.88 6.46 1.81
CA VAL A 201 -0.42 7.53 2.70
C VAL A 201 -0.85 7.25 4.15
N ALA A 202 -2.09 6.79 4.36
CA ALA A 202 -2.55 6.39 5.69
C ALA A 202 -1.71 5.24 6.27
N GLY A 203 -1.41 4.21 5.46
CA GLY A 203 -0.52 3.11 5.84
C GLY A 203 0.88 3.58 6.22
N LEU A 204 1.43 4.53 5.46
CA LEU A 204 2.74 5.13 5.78
C LEU A 204 2.71 5.97 7.07
N ILE A 205 1.61 6.66 7.37
CA ILE A 205 1.46 7.42 8.63
C ILE A 205 1.35 6.47 9.83
N LEU A 206 0.73 5.31 9.64
CA LEU A 206 0.61 4.26 10.65
C LEU A 206 1.88 3.44 10.83
N LEU A 207 2.81 3.49 9.86
CA LEU A 207 4.07 2.75 9.88
C LEU A 207 4.97 3.23 11.03
N PRO A 208 5.26 2.39 12.03
CA PRO A 208 6.18 2.76 13.10
C PRO A 208 7.63 2.75 12.58
N SER A 209 8.45 3.72 12.98
CA SER A 209 9.89 3.72 12.65
C SER A 209 10.61 2.45 13.11
N ALA A 210 10.18 1.89 14.24
CA ALA A 210 10.64 0.62 14.77
C ALA A 210 9.46 -0.15 15.38
N PRO A 211 9.25 -1.44 15.05
CA PRO A 211 8.26 -2.27 15.71
C PRO A 211 8.66 -2.46 17.18
N GLU A 212 7.67 -2.50 18.06
CA GLU A 212 7.91 -2.73 19.48
C GLU A 212 8.37 -4.18 19.68
N ALA A 213 9.42 -4.39 20.49
CA ALA A 213 9.96 -5.73 20.74
C ALA A 213 8.91 -6.55 21.49
N ILE A 214 8.41 -7.62 20.85
CA ILE A 214 7.46 -8.54 21.48
C ILE A 214 8.22 -9.33 22.54
N SER A 215 7.72 -9.31 23.78
CA SER A 215 8.41 -9.98 24.88
C SER A 215 8.39 -11.51 24.67
N PRO A 216 9.47 -12.23 25.03
CA PRO A 216 9.52 -13.70 24.90
C PRO A 216 8.36 -14.43 25.61
N ARG A 217 7.81 -13.82 26.66
CA ARG A 217 6.65 -14.33 27.42
C ARG A 217 5.36 -14.33 26.60
N GLU A 218 5.12 -13.31 25.79
CA GLU A 218 3.89 -13.22 24.98
C GLU A 218 3.86 -14.25 23.85
N ILE A 219 5.03 -14.55 23.28
CA ILE A 219 5.15 -15.53 22.19
C ILE A 219 5.04 -16.94 22.74
N SER A 220 5.62 -17.22 23.91
CA SER A 220 5.43 -18.50 24.60
C SER A 220 3.97 -18.75 24.97
N ASN A 221 3.24 -17.73 25.41
CA ASN A 221 1.79 -17.84 25.68
C ASN A 221 0.99 -18.12 24.41
N THR A 222 1.33 -17.50 23.28
CA THR A 222 0.61 -17.69 22.02
C THR A 222 0.88 -19.08 21.43
N ALA A 223 2.13 -19.54 21.49
CA ALA A 223 2.50 -20.89 21.11
C ALA A 223 1.82 -21.93 22.01
N ALA A 224 1.79 -21.71 23.33
CA ALA A 224 1.11 -22.59 24.27
C ALA A 224 -0.40 -22.67 24.03
N ILE A 225 -1.04 -21.59 23.59
CA ILE A 225 -2.46 -21.59 23.23
C ILE A 225 -2.72 -22.36 21.93
N ILE A 226 -1.88 -22.19 20.91
CA ILE A 226 -1.98 -22.94 19.65
C ILE A 226 -1.74 -24.43 19.89
N ASP A 227 -0.77 -24.77 20.73
CA ASP A 227 -0.44 -26.16 21.07
C ASP A 227 -1.53 -26.79 21.94
N ALA A 228 -2.12 -26.02 22.87
CA ALA A 228 -3.29 -26.45 23.64
C ALA A 228 -4.51 -26.69 22.75
N ASP A 229 -4.76 -25.83 21.75
CA ASP A 229 -5.84 -26.02 20.78
C ASP A 229 -5.61 -27.28 19.91
N HIS A 230 -4.36 -27.53 19.52
CA HIS A 230 -4.01 -28.74 18.79
C HIS A 230 -4.18 -30.02 19.62
N GLN A 231 -4.00 -29.96 20.93
CA GLN A 231 -4.18 -31.09 21.85
C GLN A 231 -5.64 -31.40 22.19
N LEU A 232 -6.57 -30.47 21.96
CA LEU A 232 -8.00 -30.72 22.15
C LEU A 232 -8.53 -31.66 21.06
N SER A 233 -9.23 -32.73 21.47
CA SER A 233 -9.93 -33.62 20.55
C SER A 233 -11.04 -32.87 19.81
N PRO A 234 -11.48 -33.35 18.63
CA PRO A 234 -12.53 -32.68 17.86
C PRO A 234 -13.83 -32.45 18.66
N GLY A 235 -14.16 -33.34 19.60
CA GLY A 235 -15.33 -33.19 20.48
C GLY A 235 -15.15 -32.10 21.53
N GLU A 236 -13.95 -31.96 22.09
CA GLU A 236 -13.65 -30.91 23.07
C GLU A 236 -13.60 -29.53 22.42
N ARG A 237 -13.13 -29.43 21.17
CA ARG A 237 -13.16 -28.16 20.41
C ARG A 237 -14.58 -27.66 20.16
N VAL A 238 -15.50 -28.57 19.86
CA VAL A 238 -16.92 -28.22 19.67
C VAL A 238 -17.54 -27.77 21.00
N ALA A 239 -17.29 -28.51 22.08
CA ALA A 239 -17.78 -28.13 23.41
C ALA A 239 -17.23 -26.77 23.88
N LEU A 240 -15.96 -26.48 23.61
CA LEU A 240 -15.32 -25.21 23.96
C LEU A 240 -15.86 -24.02 23.14
N ARG A 241 -16.28 -24.28 21.90
CA ARG A 241 -16.92 -23.28 21.04
C ARG A 241 -18.35 -22.99 21.49
N ASP A 242 -19.07 -24.01 21.96
CA ASP A 242 -20.42 -23.87 22.51
C ASP A 242 -20.40 -23.12 23.86
N THR A 243 -19.38 -23.33 24.70
CA THR A 243 -19.25 -22.56 25.94
C THR A 243 -18.90 -21.09 25.69
N LEU A 244 -17.97 -20.81 24.77
CA LEU A 244 -17.61 -19.42 24.42
C LEU A 244 -18.78 -18.65 23.82
N THR A 245 -19.56 -19.28 22.94
CA THR A 245 -20.77 -18.65 22.36
C THR A 245 -21.87 -18.42 23.39
N THR A 246 -21.97 -19.30 24.40
CA THR A 246 -22.91 -19.12 25.52
C THR A 246 -22.49 -17.98 26.44
N GLU A 247 -21.20 -17.83 26.74
CA GLU A 247 -20.69 -16.70 27.53
C GLU A 247 -20.85 -15.35 26.81
N GLU A 248 -20.56 -15.27 25.51
CA GLU A 248 -20.76 -14.03 24.74
C GLU A 248 -22.23 -13.61 24.71
N ARG A 249 -23.15 -14.59 24.61
CA ARG A 249 -24.59 -14.33 24.63
C ARG A 249 -25.08 -13.83 25.99
N ASN A 250 -24.52 -14.37 27.08
CA ASN A 250 -24.83 -13.91 28.43
C ASN A 250 -24.23 -12.52 28.72
N ALA A 251 -23.03 -12.24 28.24
CA ALA A 251 -22.42 -10.91 28.35
C ALA A 251 -23.21 -9.85 27.59
N HIS A 252 -23.79 -10.21 26.44
CA HIS A 252 -24.69 -9.33 25.69
C HIS A 252 -26.03 -9.09 26.41
N ALA A 253 -26.62 -10.10 27.03
CA ALA A 253 -27.87 -9.95 27.78
C ALA A 253 -27.72 -9.03 29.00
N ILE A 254 -26.55 -9.04 29.66
CA ILE A 254 -26.27 -8.16 30.81
C ILE A 254 -26.14 -6.68 30.39
N LEU A 255 -25.78 -6.40 29.14
CA LEU A 255 -25.66 -5.03 28.60
C LEU A 255 -26.98 -4.48 28.03
N GLU A 256 -28.02 -5.31 27.86
CA GLU A 256 -29.35 -4.88 27.41
C GLU A 256 -30.31 -4.58 28.58
N ASP A 257 -29.95 -4.93 29.81
CA ASP A 257 -30.73 -4.69 31.04
C ASP A 257 -30.27 -3.44 31.84
N GLU A 258 -29.30 -2.67 31.32
CA GLU A 258 -28.91 -1.31 31.79
C GLU A 258 -29.37 -0.21 30.82
#